data_AF-A0AB73H350-F1
#
_entry.id   AF-A0AB73H350-F1
#
_cell.length_a   1.000
_cell.length_b   1.000
_cell.length_c   1.000
_cell.angle_alpha   90.00
_cell.angle_beta   90.00
_cell.angle_gamma   90.00
#
_symmetry.space_group_name_H-M   'P 1'
#
loop_
_entity.id
_entity.type
_entity.pdbx_description
1 polymer ?
#
loop_
_entity_poly.entity_id
_entity_poly.type
_entity_poly.pdbx_seq_one_letter_code
_entity_poly.pdbx_strand_id
1 'polypeptide(L)'
;MIELLAALAISSLIVVAVAAAWRAQGESRREDSAAEHAKTVIAAVQEYTRNNYSTIVAAAGPSTPYTVSAATLQASTVWPAGLSTNNAFSQSFVVRIIEPTTNRLEALILYTGGETLTTGTLRSVASKIGLPGGYVSAEEPATAYGMMRAWSKSLAPFGGNAGTGKVAASVFAADAMAIDDYLHRSATPGKPELNRMSTAIDMAGHNISNAGTVAGTDVNAANGVRANQISIGKSDFGATPYPYETIQLANGYNMRLFIGTREHTVLANDGSLNTHGAINADADLNANSVNLRYNVNANGSIAAGGNVSGTEVYANNWFRSRGNGGWYSEPYGGGFYMSDATWIRAYNNKNIYTAGEIRGGQITSDGNANVAGRATIGEYLQLNGQAGEGGGCGPNGLMARTPSGKALSCTDGVWRSGGGISNIMQVNGGQASGPQWAYAQCPAGWFLAGGGYNIISMQKASSQEAPQINRPDGNRWAIYGGGSTGAIESRWQVFATCLQ
;
A
#
# COMPACT_ATOMS: atom_id res chain seq x y z
N MET A 1 -22.92 117.31 60.03
CA MET A 1 -24.21 116.59 59.87
C MET A 1 -24.57 116.30 58.42
N ILE A 2 -24.17 117.12 57.44
CA ILE A 2 -24.48 116.90 56.01
C ILE A 2 -23.71 115.70 55.39
N GLU A 3 -22.49 115.43 55.85
CA GLU A 3 -21.66 114.31 55.38
C GLU A 3 -22.18 112.93 55.85
N LEU A 4 -22.81 112.85 57.03
CA LEU A 4 -23.35 111.60 57.56
C LEU A 4 -24.63 111.17 56.82
N LEU A 5 -25.44 112.14 56.37
CA LEU A 5 -26.65 111.89 55.58
C LEU A 5 -26.32 111.49 54.12
N ALA A 6 -25.26 112.07 53.53
CA ALA A 6 -24.80 111.69 52.20
C ALA A 6 -24.21 110.25 52.18
N ALA A 7 -23.46 109.86 53.22
CA ALA A 7 -22.90 108.51 53.34
C ALA A 7 -23.98 107.42 53.51
N LEU A 8 -25.06 107.68 54.25
CA LEU A 8 -26.20 106.77 54.41
C LEU A 8 -27.06 106.63 53.13
N ALA A 9 -27.20 107.71 52.35
CA ALA A 9 -27.88 107.66 51.06
C ALA A 9 -27.07 106.87 50.00
N ILE A 10 -25.74 107.02 49.99
CA ILE A 10 -24.87 106.30 49.05
C ILE A 10 -24.72 104.82 49.43
N SER A 11 -24.61 104.49 50.72
CA SER A 11 -24.51 103.10 51.18
C SER A 11 -25.81 102.30 50.99
N SER A 12 -26.99 102.92 51.14
CA SER A 12 -28.27 102.26 50.83
C SER A 12 -28.46 101.99 49.33
N LEU A 13 -28.00 102.90 48.45
CA LEU A 13 -27.98 102.67 47.00
C LEU A 13 -26.99 101.57 46.59
N ILE A 14 -25.83 101.48 47.25
CA ILE A 14 -24.85 100.40 47.01
C ILE A 14 -25.39 99.05 47.48
N VAL A 15 -26.07 98.97 48.63
CA VAL A 15 -26.67 97.70 49.10
C VAL A 15 -27.77 97.21 48.16
N VAL A 16 -28.58 98.11 47.59
CA VAL A 16 -29.59 97.73 46.57
C VAL A 16 -28.92 97.31 45.25
N ALA A 17 -27.88 98.02 44.81
CA ALA A 17 -27.12 97.65 43.60
C ALA A 17 -26.35 96.34 43.75
N VAL A 18 -25.75 96.08 44.91
CA VAL A 18 -25.07 94.81 45.24
C VAL A 18 -26.10 93.69 45.39
N ALA A 19 -27.22 93.88 46.08
CA ALA A 19 -28.26 92.86 46.16
C ALA A 19 -28.92 92.58 44.78
N ALA A 20 -29.00 93.57 43.89
CA ALA A 20 -29.40 93.38 42.50
C ALA A 20 -28.33 92.62 41.69
N ALA A 21 -27.04 92.93 41.90
CA ALA A 21 -25.93 92.22 41.25
C ALA A 21 -25.80 90.77 41.71
N TRP A 22 -26.01 90.46 43.00
CA TRP A 22 -26.01 89.08 43.51
C TRP A 22 -27.22 88.28 43.01
N ARG A 23 -28.40 88.92 42.88
CA ARG A 23 -29.57 88.30 42.24
C ARG A 23 -29.31 88.03 40.75
N ALA A 24 -28.75 89.01 40.02
CA ALA A 24 -28.36 88.85 38.62
C ALA A 24 -27.25 87.80 38.41
N GLN A 25 -26.29 87.71 39.35
CA GLN A 25 -25.23 86.70 39.32
C GLN A 25 -25.75 85.31 39.68
N GLY A 26 -26.72 85.21 40.59
CA GLY A 26 -27.46 83.97 40.89
C GLY A 26 -28.26 83.48 39.69
N GLU A 27 -28.93 84.40 38.98
CA GLU A 27 -29.70 84.08 37.78
C GLU A 27 -28.80 83.64 36.61
N SER A 28 -27.68 84.34 36.36
CA SER A 28 -26.70 83.91 35.35
C SER A 28 -26.11 82.52 35.64
N ARG A 29 -25.83 82.18 36.91
CA ARG A 29 -25.34 80.84 37.29
C ARG A 29 -26.38 79.75 37.05
N ARG A 30 -27.67 80.04 37.28
CA ARG A 30 -28.77 79.11 36.95
C ARG A 30 -28.87 78.90 35.44
N GLU A 31 -28.72 79.96 34.65
CA GLU A 31 -28.67 79.85 33.19
C GLU A 31 -27.48 79.03 32.70
N ASP A 32 -26.27 79.23 33.27
CA ASP A 32 -25.08 78.45 32.93
C ASP A 32 -25.28 76.95 33.24
N SER A 33 -25.85 76.66 34.41
CA SER A 33 -26.16 75.29 34.83
C SER A 33 -27.21 74.64 33.92
N ALA A 34 -28.26 75.37 33.53
CA ALA A 34 -29.27 74.86 32.60
C ALA A 34 -28.70 74.62 31.19
N ALA A 35 -27.79 75.49 30.74
CA ALA A 35 -27.12 75.33 29.47
C ALA A 35 -26.19 74.10 29.45
N GLU A 36 -25.40 73.90 30.51
CA GLU A 36 -24.50 72.75 30.63
C GLU A 36 -25.26 71.42 30.74
N HIS A 37 -26.39 71.44 31.45
CA HIS A 37 -27.33 70.32 31.47
C HIS A 37 -27.85 70.01 30.05
N ALA A 38 -28.27 71.02 29.29
CA ALA A 38 -28.74 70.83 27.92
C ALA A 38 -27.65 70.29 26.97
N LYS A 39 -26.40 70.74 27.09
CA LYS A 39 -25.26 70.15 26.34
C LYS A 39 -25.07 68.67 26.65
N THR A 40 -25.17 68.30 27.92
CA THR A 40 -25.08 66.89 28.35
C THR A 40 -26.22 66.06 27.77
N VAL A 41 -27.44 66.59 27.78
CA VAL A 41 -28.60 65.93 27.14
C VAL A 41 -28.38 65.78 25.63
N ILE A 42 -27.86 66.81 24.95
CA ILE A 42 -27.56 66.74 23.51
C ILE A 42 -26.58 65.61 23.20
N ALA A 43 -25.48 65.49 23.95
CA ALA A 43 -24.49 64.43 23.76
C ALA A 43 -25.09 63.04 23.99
N ALA A 44 -25.86 62.86 25.08
CA ALA A 44 -26.54 61.60 25.37
C ALA A 44 -27.57 61.24 24.29
N VAL A 45 -28.32 62.21 23.76
CA VAL A 45 -29.28 61.98 22.67
C VAL A 45 -28.58 61.57 21.37
N GLN A 46 -27.43 62.18 21.04
CA GLN A 46 -26.64 61.78 19.88
C GLN A 46 -26.19 60.32 19.98
N GLU A 47 -25.67 59.90 21.14
CA GLU A 47 -25.22 58.53 21.34
C GLU A 47 -26.38 57.53 21.43
N TYR A 48 -27.46 57.88 22.12
CA TYR A 48 -28.67 57.05 22.19
C TYR A 48 -29.25 56.79 20.80
N THR A 49 -29.36 57.85 19.98
CA THR A 49 -29.88 57.76 18.61
C THR A 49 -28.98 56.87 17.75
N ARG A 50 -27.65 56.96 17.94
CA ARG A 50 -26.65 56.12 17.26
C ARG A 50 -26.82 54.63 17.61
N ASN A 51 -26.93 54.33 18.90
CA ASN A 51 -26.97 52.95 19.40
C ASN A 51 -28.31 52.26 19.10
N ASN A 52 -29.39 53.03 18.95
CA ASN A 52 -30.75 52.53 18.73
C ASN A 52 -31.30 52.85 17.33
N TYR A 53 -30.41 53.15 16.38
CA TYR A 53 -30.78 53.66 15.07
C TYR A 53 -31.84 52.82 14.35
N SER A 54 -31.67 51.50 14.29
CA SER A 54 -32.61 50.59 13.62
C SER A 54 -34.01 50.63 14.24
N THR A 55 -34.09 50.65 15.57
CA THR A 55 -35.35 50.76 16.31
C THR A 55 -36.05 52.10 16.04
N ILE A 56 -35.28 53.18 15.98
CA ILE A 56 -35.82 54.53 15.78
C ILE A 56 -36.31 54.72 14.34
N VAL A 57 -35.54 54.30 13.32
CA VAL A 57 -35.96 54.37 11.91
C VAL A 57 -37.20 53.50 11.63
N ALA A 58 -37.32 52.35 12.31
CA ALA A 58 -38.52 51.53 12.17
C ALA A 58 -39.80 52.18 12.74
N ALA A 59 -39.67 53.19 13.61
CA ALA A 59 -40.78 53.76 14.38
C ALA A 59 -41.02 55.25 14.15
N ALA A 60 -40.01 56.00 13.69
CA ALA A 60 -40.11 57.41 13.35
C ALA A 60 -40.58 57.58 11.89
N GLY A 61 -41.32 58.64 11.61
CA GLY A 61 -41.67 59.05 10.24
C GLY A 61 -41.54 60.57 10.07
N PRO A 62 -41.84 61.10 8.88
CA PRO A 62 -41.68 62.54 8.58
C PRO A 62 -42.52 63.45 9.49
N SER A 63 -43.62 62.94 10.05
CA SER A 63 -44.52 63.64 10.97
C SER A 63 -44.95 62.78 12.17
N THR A 64 -44.25 61.67 12.42
CA THR A 64 -44.56 60.72 13.49
C THR A 64 -43.30 60.57 14.35
N PRO A 65 -43.17 61.32 15.44
CA PRO A 65 -41.95 61.34 16.22
C PRO A 65 -41.79 60.07 17.07
N TYR A 66 -40.62 59.43 16.99
CA TYR A 66 -40.18 58.51 18.03
C TYR A 66 -39.83 59.33 19.28
N THR A 67 -40.47 59.02 20.41
CA THR A 67 -40.35 59.79 21.64
C THR A 67 -39.45 59.08 22.63
N VAL A 68 -38.38 59.77 23.06
CA VAL A 68 -37.51 59.31 24.15
C VAL A 68 -37.77 60.19 25.36
N SER A 69 -38.30 59.58 26.44
CA SER A 69 -38.52 60.27 27.70
C SER A 69 -37.21 60.46 28.45
N ALA A 70 -37.15 61.43 29.37
CA ALA A 70 -35.99 61.58 30.25
C ALA A 70 -35.71 60.30 31.08
N ALA A 71 -36.74 59.55 31.47
CA ALA A 71 -36.58 58.27 32.17
C ALA A 71 -35.97 57.18 31.28
N THR A 72 -36.36 57.13 30.00
CA THR A 72 -35.77 56.22 29.00
C THR A 72 -34.29 56.53 28.80
N LEU A 73 -33.95 57.82 28.71
CA LEU A 73 -32.56 58.24 28.55
C LEU A 73 -31.77 57.95 29.84
N GLN A 74 -32.33 58.24 31.01
CA GLN A 74 -31.71 57.97 32.32
C GLN A 74 -31.44 56.47 32.57
N ALA A 75 -32.32 55.59 32.08
CA ALA A 75 -32.14 54.14 32.17
C ALA A 75 -31.16 53.56 31.14
N SER A 76 -30.72 54.36 30.17
CA SER A 76 -29.76 53.93 29.14
C SER A 76 -28.31 54.04 29.62
N THR A 77 -27.41 53.33 28.95
CA THR A 77 -25.96 53.37 29.26
C THR A 77 -25.29 54.70 28.88
N VAL A 78 -25.98 55.61 28.19
CA VAL A 78 -25.42 56.87 27.70
C VAL A 78 -25.69 58.07 28.63
N TRP A 79 -26.49 57.88 29.69
CA TRP A 79 -26.77 58.94 30.67
C TRP A 79 -25.74 58.94 31.81
N PRO A 80 -25.15 60.09 32.18
CA PRO A 80 -24.21 60.15 33.30
C PRO A 80 -24.86 59.75 34.64
N ALA A 81 -24.24 58.80 35.34
CA ALA A 81 -24.73 58.33 36.62
C ALA A 81 -24.82 59.47 37.65
N GLY A 82 -25.96 59.57 38.34
CA GLY A 82 -26.19 60.59 39.38
C GLY A 82 -26.59 61.98 38.86
N LEU A 83 -26.61 62.21 37.54
CA LEU A 83 -27.12 63.47 36.98
C LEU A 83 -28.66 63.50 37.01
N SER A 84 -29.21 64.58 37.55
CA SER A 84 -30.66 64.88 37.54
C SER A 84 -31.17 65.03 36.10
N THR A 85 -32.38 64.55 35.83
CA THR A 85 -33.08 64.78 34.54
C THR A 85 -33.69 66.18 34.43
N ASN A 86 -33.69 66.94 35.53
CA ASN A 86 -34.19 68.32 35.58
C ASN A 86 -33.05 69.33 35.58
N ASN A 87 -33.24 70.43 34.86
CA ASN A 87 -32.32 71.57 34.85
C ASN A 87 -32.49 72.48 36.08
N ALA A 88 -31.68 73.55 36.18
CA ALA A 88 -31.70 74.53 37.27
C ALA A 88 -33.01 75.37 37.40
N PHE A 89 -33.94 75.20 36.48
CA PHE A 89 -35.28 75.81 36.48
C PHE A 89 -36.39 74.77 36.78
N SER A 90 -36.00 73.59 37.26
CA SER A 90 -36.88 72.44 37.53
C SER A 90 -37.65 71.96 36.29
N GLN A 91 -37.11 72.23 35.09
CA GLN A 91 -37.68 71.74 33.83
C GLN A 91 -37.07 70.38 33.50
N SER A 92 -37.92 69.41 33.15
CA SER A 92 -37.48 68.13 32.57
C SER A 92 -37.47 68.21 31.05
N PHE A 93 -37.07 67.17 30.34
CA PHE A 93 -37.03 67.17 28.87
C PHE A 93 -37.69 65.94 28.25
N VAL A 94 -38.16 66.12 27.02
CA VAL A 94 -38.58 65.05 26.13
C VAL A 94 -37.87 65.21 24.80
N VAL A 95 -37.39 64.10 24.25
CA VAL A 95 -36.71 64.08 22.95
C VAL A 95 -37.67 63.52 21.92
N ARG A 96 -37.86 64.23 20.82
CA ARG A 96 -38.71 63.83 19.71
C ARG A 96 -37.87 63.70 18.46
N ILE A 97 -37.82 62.50 17.89
CA ILE A 97 -36.97 62.15 16.76
C ILE A 97 -37.87 61.84 15.56
N ILE A 98 -37.69 62.55 14.46
CA ILE A 98 -38.40 62.32 13.20
C ILE A 98 -37.44 61.83 12.13
N GLU A 99 -37.99 61.26 11.07
CA GLU A 99 -37.26 60.87 9.86
C GLU A 99 -37.78 61.71 8.67
N PRO A 100 -37.26 62.93 8.44
CA PRO A 100 -37.79 63.82 7.41
C PRO A 100 -37.56 63.26 6.00
N THR A 101 -36.48 62.51 5.82
CA THR A 101 -36.07 61.82 4.59
C THR A 101 -35.53 60.45 4.96
N THR A 102 -35.69 59.46 4.08
CA THR A 102 -35.29 58.07 4.36
C THR A 102 -33.85 57.96 4.88
N ASN A 103 -33.68 57.23 5.97
CA ASN A 103 -32.44 57.00 6.72
C ASN A 103 -31.76 58.27 7.28
N ARG A 104 -32.50 59.37 7.46
CA ARG A 104 -31.98 60.62 8.07
C ARG A 104 -32.86 61.00 9.24
N LEU A 105 -32.30 60.90 10.45
CA LEU A 105 -33.00 61.24 11.68
C LEU A 105 -32.69 62.68 12.12
N GLU A 106 -33.71 63.38 12.59
CA GLU A 106 -33.58 64.70 13.21
C GLU A 106 -34.23 64.67 14.59
N ALA A 107 -33.51 65.11 15.63
CA ALA A 107 -34.03 65.11 17.00
C ALA A 107 -34.19 66.53 17.56
N LEU A 108 -35.32 66.77 18.20
CA LEU A 108 -35.62 67.99 18.93
C LEU A 108 -35.82 67.67 20.42
N ILE A 109 -35.02 68.31 21.26
CA ILE A 109 -35.10 68.22 22.72
C ILE A 109 -35.96 69.39 23.19
N LEU A 110 -37.07 69.09 23.85
CA LEU A 110 -38.02 70.08 24.36
C LEU A 110 -38.05 69.99 25.88
N TYR A 111 -37.74 71.09 26.58
CA TYR A 111 -37.92 71.14 28.02
C TYR A 111 -39.39 71.41 28.37
N THR A 112 -39.86 70.80 29.46
CA THR A 112 -41.25 70.76 29.91
C THR A 112 -41.32 70.89 31.43
N GLY A 113 -42.48 71.31 31.96
CA GLY A 113 -42.65 71.54 33.40
C GLY A 113 -41.79 72.70 33.92
N GLY A 114 -41.65 72.84 35.24
CA GLY A 114 -40.81 73.84 35.89
C GLY A 114 -41.18 75.31 35.60
N GLU A 115 -40.26 76.21 35.90
CA GLU A 115 -40.44 77.67 35.75
C GLU A 115 -40.63 78.07 34.27
N THR A 116 -41.52 79.04 34.01
CA THR A 116 -41.70 79.65 32.68
C THR A 116 -40.75 80.84 32.57
N LEU A 117 -39.82 80.77 31.63
CA LEU A 117 -38.74 81.74 31.52
C LEU A 117 -39.13 82.90 30.60
N THR A 118 -38.63 84.10 30.91
CA THR A 118 -38.79 85.26 30.04
C THR A 118 -37.99 85.07 28.75
N THR A 119 -38.40 85.75 27.68
CA THR A 119 -37.73 85.68 26.38
C THR A 119 -36.27 86.16 26.44
N GLY A 120 -35.92 87.03 27.39
CA GLY A 120 -34.54 87.42 27.69
C GLY A 120 -33.70 86.26 28.23
N THR A 121 -34.17 85.62 29.31
CA THR A 121 -33.53 84.45 29.93
C THR A 121 -33.40 83.28 28.95
N LEU A 122 -34.45 83.01 28.15
CA LEU A 122 -34.43 81.96 27.13
C LEU A 122 -33.33 82.16 26.08
N ARG A 123 -33.18 83.40 25.58
CA ARG A 123 -32.11 83.72 24.63
C ARG A 123 -30.73 83.60 25.26
N SER A 124 -30.59 83.98 26.54
CA SER A 124 -29.35 83.82 27.29
C SER A 124 -28.97 82.33 27.42
N VAL A 125 -29.88 81.48 27.89
CA VAL A 125 -29.64 80.03 28.02
C VAL A 125 -29.33 79.41 26.65
N ALA A 126 -30.12 79.71 25.62
CA ALA A 126 -29.86 79.23 24.26
C ALA A 126 -28.46 79.63 23.76
N SER A 127 -28.01 80.85 24.07
CA SER A 127 -26.66 81.30 23.70
C SER A 127 -25.54 80.55 24.42
N LYS A 128 -25.75 80.22 25.69
CA LYS A 128 -24.79 79.48 26.53
C LYS A 128 -24.69 77.99 26.15
N ILE A 129 -25.75 77.43 25.56
CA ILE A 129 -25.73 76.09 24.96
C ILE A 129 -24.89 76.10 23.67
N GLY A 130 -24.98 77.17 22.89
CA GLY A 130 -24.31 77.33 21.59
C GLY A 130 -25.26 77.07 20.42
N LEU A 131 -24.71 76.74 19.24
CA LEU A 131 -25.46 76.55 17.99
C LEU A 131 -26.71 75.64 18.09
N PRO A 132 -26.67 74.46 18.75
CA PRO A 132 -27.86 73.61 18.88
C PRO A 132 -28.88 74.16 19.89
N GLY A 133 -28.51 75.14 20.70
CA GLY A 133 -29.36 75.76 21.71
C GLY A 133 -30.50 76.57 21.12
N GLY A 134 -31.69 76.40 21.68
CA GLY A 134 -32.89 77.10 21.28
C GLY A 134 -33.90 77.26 22.41
N TYR A 135 -35.08 77.72 22.03
CA TYR A 135 -36.18 77.97 22.96
C TYR A 135 -37.53 77.97 22.23
N VAL A 136 -38.59 77.76 23.01
CA VAL A 136 -39.98 77.99 22.59
C VAL A 136 -40.49 79.14 23.45
N SER A 137 -40.73 80.29 22.84
CA SER A 137 -41.18 81.49 23.57
C SER A 137 -42.70 81.47 23.79
N ALA A 138 -43.19 82.31 24.70
CA ALA A 138 -44.64 82.44 24.91
C ALA A 138 -45.33 83.19 23.76
N GLU A 139 -44.59 84.04 23.06
CA GLU A 139 -45.08 84.83 21.93
C GLU A 139 -45.21 84.00 20.64
N GLU A 140 -44.35 83.00 20.45
CA GLU A 140 -44.33 82.14 19.25
C GLU A 140 -44.40 80.64 19.64
N PRO A 141 -45.54 80.16 20.18
CA PRO A 141 -45.64 78.84 20.80
C PRO A 141 -45.55 77.67 19.81
N ALA A 142 -45.68 77.90 18.51
CA ALA A 142 -45.72 76.84 17.49
C ALA A 142 -44.34 76.48 16.93
N THR A 143 -43.29 77.21 17.28
CA THR A 143 -41.96 77.09 16.65
C THR A 143 -40.87 77.17 17.70
N ALA A 144 -39.90 76.25 17.62
CA ALA A 144 -38.65 76.38 18.36
C ALA A 144 -37.65 77.20 17.54
N TYR A 145 -37.00 78.18 18.18
CA TYR A 145 -35.98 79.01 17.56
C TYR A 145 -34.63 78.79 18.22
N GLY A 146 -33.59 78.71 17.40
CA GLY A 146 -32.21 78.74 17.86
C GLY A 146 -31.79 80.10 18.40
N MET A 147 -30.63 80.14 19.05
CA MET A 147 -29.93 81.39 19.36
C MET A 147 -29.90 82.31 18.13
N MET A 148 -30.27 83.59 18.30
CA MET A 148 -30.31 84.58 17.23
C MET A 148 -31.11 84.14 15.98
N ARG A 149 -32.05 83.20 16.13
CA ARG A 149 -32.81 82.58 15.02
C ARG A 149 -31.93 81.89 13.98
N ALA A 150 -30.74 81.41 14.36
CA ALA A 150 -29.83 80.66 13.49
C ALA A 150 -30.48 79.41 12.87
N TRP A 151 -31.50 78.87 13.54
CA TRP A 151 -32.39 77.87 12.99
C TRP A 151 -33.81 78.11 13.53
N SER A 152 -34.80 77.56 12.82
CA SER A 152 -36.17 77.50 13.29
C SER A 152 -36.76 76.14 12.93
N LYS A 153 -37.57 75.56 13.82
CA LYS A 153 -38.22 74.26 13.63
C LYS A 153 -39.67 74.34 14.04
N SER A 154 -40.57 74.01 13.11
CA SER A 154 -42.00 73.83 13.41
C SER A 154 -42.16 72.68 14.39
N LEU A 155 -42.95 72.86 15.45
CA LEU A 155 -43.18 71.82 16.44
C LEU A 155 -44.19 70.76 15.97
N ALA A 156 -44.93 71.02 14.88
CA ALA A 156 -45.99 70.13 14.41
C ALA A 156 -45.49 68.72 14.00
N PRO A 157 -44.42 68.57 13.18
CA PRO A 157 -43.89 67.24 12.84
C PRO A 157 -43.35 66.47 14.04
N PHE A 158 -42.92 67.19 15.07
CA PHE A 158 -42.41 66.61 16.31
C PHE A 158 -43.52 66.29 17.31
N GLY A 159 -44.81 66.33 16.94
CA GLY A 159 -45.93 65.97 17.84
C GLY A 159 -46.47 67.13 18.69
N GLY A 160 -46.27 68.38 18.26
CA GLY A 160 -46.88 69.58 18.85
C GLY A 160 -46.10 70.23 20.00
N ASN A 161 -46.69 71.26 20.62
CA ASN A 161 -46.05 72.05 21.67
C ASN A 161 -45.97 71.28 23.01
N ALA A 162 -44.80 71.29 23.65
CA ALA A 162 -44.55 70.65 24.96
C ALA A 162 -44.54 71.64 26.15
N GLY A 163 -44.73 72.94 25.89
CA GLY A 163 -44.78 74.04 26.86
C GLY A 163 -44.14 75.33 26.31
N THR A 164 -44.69 76.49 26.67
CA THR A 164 -44.15 77.81 26.29
C THR A 164 -43.20 78.38 27.34
N GLY A 165 -42.27 79.24 26.92
CA GLY A 165 -41.26 79.83 27.81
C GLY A 165 -40.23 78.80 28.29
N LYS A 166 -39.89 77.84 27.43
CA LYS A 166 -39.02 76.70 27.76
C LYS A 166 -37.79 76.65 26.86
N VAL A 167 -36.70 76.10 27.39
CA VAL A 167 -35.48 75.83 26.63
C VAL A 167 -35.77 74.71 25.62
N ALA A 168 -35.14 74.76 24.47
CA ALA A 168 -35.15 73.69 23.48
C ALA A 168 -33.73 73.47 22.97
N ALA A 169 -33.48 72.33 22.34
CA ALA A 169 -32.26 72.13 21.59
C ALA A 169 -32.50 71.26 20.36
N SER A 170 -31.87 71.61 19.25
CA SER A 170 -31.88 70.80 18.04
C SER A 170 -30.63 69.94 18.00
N VAL A 171 -30.80 68.64 17.78
CA VAL A 171 -29.73 67.80 17.26
C VAL A 171 -29.96 67.75 15.77
N PHE A 172 -29.16 68.54 15.04
CA PHE A 172 -29.27 68.64 13.59
C PHE A 172 -29.18 67.26 12.95
N ALA A 173 -29.88 67.08 11.83
CA ALA A 173 -29.86 65.84 11.07
C ALA A 173 -28.41 65.46 10.76
N ALA A 174 -27.92 64.42 11.45
CA ALA A 174 -26.69 63.77 11.06
C ALA A 174 -27.05 62.81 9.94
N ASP A 175 -26.20 62.70 8.93
CA ASP A 175 -26.06 61.43 8.24
C ASP A 175 -25.86 60.40 9.33
N ALA A 176 -26.87 59.57 9.57
CA ALA A 176 -26.69 58.45 10.45
C ALA A 176 -25.67 57.56 9.76
N MET A 177 -24.41 57.73 10.17
CA MET A 177 -23.39 56.71 10.18
C MET A 177 -23.17 56.07 8.82
N ALA A 178 -22.20 56.60 8.07
CA ALA A 178 -21.42 55.73 7.21
C ALA A 178 -21.03 54.52 8.06
N ILE A 179 -21.49 53.33 7.67
CA ILE A 179 -20.94 52.09 8.21
C ILE A 179 -19.47 52.18 7.83
N ASP A 180 -18.59 52.36 8.81
CA ASP A 180 -17.16 52.35 8.53
C ASP A 180 -16.83 50.99 7.91
N ASP A 181 -16.31 50.97 6.68
CA ASP A 181 -16.04 49.76 5.88
C ASP A 181 -14.81 48.97 6.40
N TYR A 182 -14.49 49.12 7.68
CA TYR A 182 -13.41 48.40 8.33
C TYR A 182 -13.93 47.04 8.81
N LEU A 183 -13.16 45.99 8.54
CA LEU A 183 -13.43 44.67 9.12
C LEU A 183 -13.21 44.72 10.65
N HIS A 184 -14.28 44.55 11.42
CA HIS A 184 -14.21 44.50 12.87
C HIS A 184 -13.61 43.18 13.35
N ARG A 185 -12.77 43.26 14.39
CA ARG A 185 -12.12 42.09 15.01
C ARG A 185 -12.92 41.49 16.18
N SER A 186 -13.97 42.19 16.62
CA SER A 186 -14.86 41.76 17.69
C SER A 186 -16.28 41.69 17.17
N ALA A 187 -17.04 40.70 17.64
CA ALA A 187 -18.45 40.57 17.32
C ALA A 187 -19.21 41.80 17.82
N THR A 188 -19.94 42.47 16.95
CA THR A 188 -20.82 43.59 17.33
C THR A 188 -22.26 43.07 17.37
N PRO A 189 -22.90 43.01 18.55
CA PRO A 189 -24.28 42.53 18.66
C PRO A 189 -25.23 43.27 17.70
N GLY A 190 -26.03 42.52 16.95
CA GLY A 190 -26.96 43.06 15.96
C GLY A 190 -26.34 43.53 14.64
N LYS A 191 -25.01 43.43 14.46
CA LYS A 191 -24.28 43.88 13.27
C LYS A 191 -23.28 42.84 12.74
N PRO A 192 -23.73 41.63 12.32
CA PRO A 192 -22.84 40.57 11.81
C PRO A 192 -22.09 40.95 10.53
N GLU A 193 -22.60 41.92 9.75
CA GLU A 193 -21.96 42.47 8.55
C GLU A 193 -20.59 43.09 8.85
N LEU A 194 -20.38 43.63 10.05
CA LEU A 194 -19.12 44.25 10.45
C LEU A 194 -17.96 43.26 10.58
N ASN A 195 -18.24 41.95 10.71
CA ASN A 195 -17.23 40.90 10.77
C ASN A 195 -17.12 40.09 9.47
N ARG A 196 -17.72 40.59 8.37
CA ARG A 196 -17.70 39.95 7.06
C ARG A 196 -16.99 40.85 6.05
N MET A 197 -16.33 40.22 5.08
CA MET A 197 -15.75 40.92 3.94
C MET A 197 -16.75 40.89 2.79
N SER A 198 -16.93 42.01 2.09
CA SER A 198 -17.76 42.13 0.87
C SER A 198 -16.94 41.95 -0.42
N THR A 199 -15.62 41.93 -0.31
CA THR A 199 -14.64 41.72 -1.38
C THR A 199 -13.50 40.80 -0.91
N ALA A 200 -12.64 40.36 -1.82
CA ALA A 200 -11.46 39.59 -1.47
C ALA A 200 -10.47 40.42 -0.65
N ILE A 201 -9.84 39.80 0.34
CA ILE A 201 -8.72 40.41 1.07
C ILE A 201 -7.42 40.15 0.32
N ASP A 202 -6.79 41.20 -0.19
CA ASP A 202 -5.41 41.14 -0.65
C ASP A 202 -4.49 41.40 0.55
N MET A 203 -3.66 40.40 0.87
CA MET A 203 -2.68 40.51 1.95
C MET A 203 -1.38 41.21 1.51
N ALA A 204 -1.23 41.58 0.23
CA ALA A 204 -0.04 42.24 -0.32
C ALA A 204 1.28 41.52 0.06
N GLY A 205 1.27 40.18 0.02
CA GLY A 205 2.41 39.33 0.38
C GLY A 205 2.64 39.11 1.89
N HIS A 206 1.74 39.57 2.77
CA HIS A 206 1.84 39.37 4.21
C HIS A 206 1.26 38.03 4.66
N ASN A 207 1.74 37.56 5.82
CA ASN A 207 1.34 36.29 6.40
C ASN A 207 0.02 36.41 7.19
N ILE A 208 -0.74 35.32 7.22
CA ILE A 208 -1.78 35.08 8.23
C ILE A 208 -1.16 34.18 9.30
N SER A 209 -0.79 34.73 10.44
CA SER A 209 -0.18 33.99 11.54
C SER A 209 -1.21 33.64 12.63
N ASN A 210 -1.07 32.46 13.25
CA ASN A 210 -1.92 31.98 14.35
C ASN A 210 -3.42 31.90 14.02
N ALA A 211 -3.77 31.64 12.76
CA ALA A 211 -5.14 31.30 12.40
C ALA A 211 -5.50 29.92 13.00
N GLY A 212 -6.59 29.85 13.77
CA GLY A 212 -7.07 28.58 14.34
C GLY A 212 -7.67 27.67 13.27
N THR A 213 -8.64 28.18 12.50
CA THR A 213 -9.27 27.45 11.39
C THR A 213 -9.45 28.39 10.20
N VAL A 214 -9.02 27.93 9.02
CA VAL A 214 -9.27 28.59 7.74
C VAL A 214 -10.18 27.68 6.93
N ALA A 215 -11.48 27.97 6.92
CA ALA A 215 -12.46 27.22 6.14
C ALA A 215 -12.64 27.91 4.78
N GLY A 216 -12.10 27.31 3.73
CA GLY A 216 -12.23 27.77 2.35
C GLY A 216 -12.84 26.70 1.45
N THR A 217 -13.46 27.12 0.35
CA THR A 217 -13.95 26.20 -0.69
C THR A 217 -12.81 25.65 -1.55
N ASP A 218 -11.74 26.44 -1.74
CA ASP A 218 -10.57 26.09 -2.54
C ASP A 218 -9.30 26.69 -1.92
N VAL A 219 -8.16 26.02 -2.13
CA VAL A 219 -6.83 26.43 -1.67
C VAL A 219 -5.85 26.38 -2.85
N ASN A 220 -5.61 27.53 -3.48
CA ASN A 220 -4.61 27.67 -4.53
C ASN A 220 -3.26 28.10 -3.95
N ALA A 221 -2.33 27.16 -3.75
CA ALA A 221 -1.01 27.39 -3.17
C ALA A 221 0.12 27.26 -4.23
N ALA A 222 0.45 28.36 -4.90
CA ALA A 222 1.42 28.38 -6.01
C ALA A 222 2.82 27.84 -5.67
N ASN A 223 3.24 27.93 -4.40
CA ASN A 223 4.54 27.46 -3.92
C ASN A 223 4.45 26.18 -3.06
N GLY A 224 3.32 25.47 -3.14
CA GLY A 224 3.05 24.26 -2.37
C GLY A 224 2.51 24.50 -0.96
N VAL A 225 2.18 23.41 -0.26
CA VAL A 225 1.61 23.41 1.10
C VAL A 225 2.60 22.73 2.05
N ARG A 226 2.98 23.43 3.13
CA ARG A 226 3.69 22.84 4.27
C ARG A 226 2.69 22.64 5.41
N ALA A 227 2.32 21.39 5.68
CA ALA A 227 1.37 21.05 6.73
C ALA A 227 1.96 19.98 7.66
N ASN A 228 1.66 20.08 8.95
CA ASN A 228 2.03 19.06 9.93
C ASN A 228 1.27 17.75 9.68
N GLN A 229 0.00 17.86 9.30
CA GLN A 229 -0.89 16.77 8.94
C GLN A 229 -1.74 17.20 7.74
N ILE A 230 -2.07 16.26 6.86
CA ILE A 230 -2.91 16.48 5.68
C ILE A 230 -4.09 15.51 5.76
N SER A 231 -5.30 16.05 5.87
CA SER A 231 -6.57 15.30 5.74
C SER A 231 -7.34 15.92 4.57
N ILE A 232 -7.59 15.14 3.52
CA ILE A 232 -8.27 15.61 2.29
C ILE A 232 -9.62 14.91 2.20
N GLY A 233 -10.65 15.49 2.81
CA GLY A 233 -11.98 14.88 2.80
C GLY A 233 -13.05 15.76 3.44
N LYS A 234 -14.06 16.07 2.64
CA LYS A 234 -15.45 16.37 3.02
C LYS A 234 -16.29 15.45 2.13
N SER A 235 -17.54 15.15 2.50
CA SER A 235 -18.49 14.36 1.70
C SER A 235 -18.85 14.93 0.32
N ASP A 236 -18.01 15.78 -0.27
CA ASP A 236 -18.32 16.59 -1.46
C ASP A 236 -18.41 15.74 -2.73
N PHE A 237 -17.77 14.57 -2.76
CA PHE A 237 -17.80 13.66 -3.92
C PHE A 237 -18.55 12.35 -3.65
N GLY A 238 -19.35 12.31 -2.58
CA GLY A 238 -20.18 11.16 -2.20
C GLY A 238 -19.93 10.66 -0.77
N ALA A 239 -20.77 9.73 -0.32
CA ALA A 239 -20.60 9.07 0.97
C ALA A 239 -19.43 8.07 0.88
N THR A 240 -18.39 8.24 1.70
CA THR A 240 -17.39 7.18 1.94
C THR A 240 -17.53 6.63 3.35
N PRO A 241 -17.22 5.33 3.56
CA PRO A 241 -17.26 4.72 4.88
C PRO A 241 -16.30 5.35 5.90
N TYR A 242 -15.17 5.93 5.44
CA TYR A 242 -14.12 6.50 6.30
C TYR A 242 -13.70 7.91 5.84
N PRO A 243 -14.58 8.92 5.94
CA PRO A 243 -14.37 10.25 5.33
C PRO A 243 -13.16 11.01 5.89
N TYR A 244 -12.70 10.68 7.10
CA TYR A 244 -11.53 11.28 7.73
C TYR A 244 -10.21 10.55 7.43
N GLU A 245 -10.27 9.40 6.75
CA GLU A 245 -9.11 8.56 6.39
C GLU A 245 -8.97 8.40 4.87
N THR A 246 -9.90 8.99 4.10
CA THR A 246 -9.96 8.83 2.65
C THR A 246 -9.50 10.12 1.97
N ILE A 247 -8.57 10.01 1.02
CA ILE A 247 -8.36 11.04 0.00
C ILE A 247 -9.39 10.80 -1.11
N GLN A 248 -10.39 11.67 -1.24
CA GLN A 248 -11.39 11.58 -2.31
C GLN A 248 -10.99 12.47 -3.50
N LEU A 249 -11.16 11.95 -4.72
CA LEU A 249 -11.09 12.73 -5.96
C LEU A 249 -12.47 12.79 -6.61
N ALA A 250 -12.71 13.82 -7.42
CA ALA A 250 -13.88 13.88 -8.29
C ALA A 250 -13.90 12.70 -9.28
N ASN A 251 -15.09 12.32 -9.75
CA ASN A 251 -15.25 11.22 -10.70
C ASN A 251 -14.44 11.49 -12.00
N GLY A 252 -13.71 10.48 -12.46
CA GLY A 252 -12.90 10.52 -13.68
C GLY A 252 -11.47 11.04 -13.50
N TYR A 253 -11.06 11.43 -12.28
CA TYR A 253 -9.70 11.89 -12.00
C TYR A 253 -8.83 10.78 -11.41
N ASN A 254 -7.54 10.84 -11.73
CA ASN A 254 -6.51 9.97 -11.15
C ASN A 254 -5.67 10.77 -10.15
N MET A 255 -5.15 10.13 -9.10
CA MET A 255 -4.05 10.72 -8.34
C MET A 255 -2.76 10.40 -9.06
N ARG A 256 -1.98 11.44 -9.41
CA ARG A 256 -0.74 11.29 -10.18
C ARG A 256 0.43 11.93 -9.44
N LEU A 257 1.54 11.22 -9.36
CA LEU A 257 2.81 11.73 -8.86
C LEU A 257 3.72 12.05 -10.06
N PHE A 258 3.97 13.34 -10.28
CA PHE A 258 4.90 13.84 -11.30
C PHE A 258 6.19 14.35 -10.65
N ILE A 259 7.32 14.12 -11.31
CA ILE A 259 8.58 14.78 -11.01
C ILE A 259 9.02 15.49 -12.30
N GLY A 260 8.98 16.83 -12.29
CA GLY A 260 9.10 17.63 -13.50
C GLY A 260 7.97 17.31 -14.48
N THR A 261 8.30 16.91 -15.70
CA THR A 261 7.32 16.51 -16.74
C THR A 261 7.06 15.01 -16.79
N ARG A 262 7.70 14.21 -15.93
CA ARG A 262 7.60 12.75 -15.98
C ARG A 262 6.62 12.24 -14.93
N GLU A 263 5.65 11.45 -15.39
CA GLU A 263 4.75 10.70 -14.53
C GLU A 263 5.47 9.50 -13.93
N HIS A 264 5.49 9.41 -12.60
CA HIS A 264 6.11 8.29 -11.88
C HIS A 264 5.07 7.25 -11.47
N THR A 265 4.01 7.69 -10.78
CA THR A 265 3.01 6.78 -10.21
C THR A 265 1.61 7.33 -10.41
N VAL A 266 0.67 6.45 -10.75
CA VAL A 266 -0.75 6.78 -10.88
C VAL A 266 -1.58 5.82 -10.06
N LEU A 267 -2.40 6.36 -9.16
CA LEU A 267 -3.57 5.67 -8.63
C LEU A 267 -4.74 6.08 -9.52
N ALA A 268 -5.10 5.18 -10.44
CA ALA A 268 -6.08 5.47 -11.46
C ALA A 268 -7.51 5.25 -10.95
N ASN A 269 -8.46 5.93 -11.57
CA ASN A 269 -9.89 5.85 -11.25
C ASN A 269 -10.50 4.45 -11.50
N ASP A 270 -9.84 3.60 -12.29
CA ASP A 270 -10.20 2.19 -12.49
C ASP A 270 -9.70 1.26 -11.38
N GLY A 271 -9.04 1.81 -10.35
CA GLY A 271 -8.46 1.07 -9.22
C GLY A 271 -7.05 0.53 -9.48
N SER A 272 -6.46 0.78 -10.65
CA SER A 272 -5.09 0.35 -10.95
C SER A 272 -4.04 1.26 -10.30
N LEU A 273 -2.93 0.65 -9.88
CA LEU A 273 -1.72 1.35 -9.47
C LEU A 273 -0.67 1.14 -10.57
N ASN A 274 -0.35 2.20 -11.31
CA ASN A 274 0.66 2.17 -12.37
C ASN A 274 1.92 2.89 -11.90
N THR A 275 3.04 2.17 -11.80
CA THR A 275 4.34 2.72 -11.37
C THR A 275 5.38 2.55 -12.48
N HIS A 276 6.09 3.62 -12.79
CA HIS A 276 7.20 3.60 -13.74
C HIS A 276 8.51 3.34 -12.99
N GLY A 277 8.99 2.10 -13.05
CA GLY A 277 10.27 1.70 -12.45
C GLY A 277 10.14 0.48 -11.55
N ALA A 278 11.01 0.40 -10.55
CA ALA A 278 11.02 -0.68 -9.58
C ALA A 278 9.99 -0.44 -8.46
N ILE A 279 9.39 -1.53 -7.97
CA ILE A 279 8.65 -1.57 -6.72
C ILE A 279 9.51 -2.33 -5.72
N ASN A 280 10.02 -1.64 -4.69
CA ASN A 280 10.73 -2.26 -3.58
C ASN A 280 9.76 -2.39 -2.41
N ALA A 281 9.39 -3.63 -2.05
CA ALA A 281 8.59 -3.91 -0.87
C ALA A 281 9.51 -4.35 0.28
N ASP A 282 9.37 -3.74 1.46
CA ASP A 282 10.16 -4.08 2.65
C ASP A 282 9.77 -5.46 3.24
N ALA A 283 8.52 -5.88 2.99
CA ALA A 283 7.97 -7.17 3.37
C ALA A 283 7.40 -7.89 2.13
N ASP A 284 6.10 -8.20 2.14
CA ASP A 284 5.47 -9.03 1.12
C ASP A 284 4.79 -8.21 0.02
N LEU A 285 4.80 -8.75 -1.21
CA LEU A 285 3.85 -8.39 -2.26
C LEU A 285 2.75 -9.47 -2.31
N ASN A 286 1.63 -9.24 -1.61
CA ASN A 286 0.50 -10.16 -1.62
C ASN A 286 -0.45 -9.82 -2.77
N ALA A 287 -0.48 -10.66 -3.82
CA ALA A 287 -1.29 -10.45 -5.01
C ALA A 287 -1.95 -11.75 -5.47
N ASN A 288 -3.20 -11.67 -5.92
CA ASN A 288 -3.93 -12.81 -6.48
C ASN A 288 -3.27 -13.35 -7.77
N SER A 289 -2.62 -12.49 -8.54
CA SER A 289 -1.90 -12.83 -9.76
C SER A 289 -0.73 -11.88 -9.96
N VAL A 290 0.42 -12.43 -10.36
CA VAL A 290 1.65 -11.68 -10.66
C VAL A 290 2.13 -12.09 -12.05
N ASN A 291 2.01 -11.19 -13.02
CA ASN A 291 2.47 -11.41 -14.40
C ASN A 291 3.79 -10.67 -14.63
N LEU A 292 4.88 -11.42 -14.85
CA LEU A 292 6.24 -10.89 -15.00
C LEU A 292 6.76 -11.17 -16.40
N ARG A 293 7.34 -10.15 -17.05
CA ARG A 293 7.84 -10.24 -18.42
C ARG A 293 9.23 -10.86 -18.54
N TYR A 294 10.04 -10.74 -17.50
CA TYR A 294 11.43 -11.18 -17.48
C TYR A 294 11.62 -12.27 -16.41
N ASN A 295 12.65 -12.17 -15.59
CA ASN A 295 13.03 -13.21 -14.65
C ASN A 295 12.33 -13.07 -13.29
N VAL A 296 12.15 -14.20 -12.62
CA VAL A 296 11.89 -14.28 -11.17
C VAL A 296 13.19 -14.69 -10.49
N ASN A 297 13.82 -13.78 -9.76
CA ASN A 297 15.00 -14.11 -8.95
C ASN A 297 14.60 -14.21 -7.47
N ALA A 298 14.43 -15.43 -6.97
CA ALA A 298 14.06 -15.68 -5.58
C ALA A 298 15.26 -16.21 -4.79
N ASN A 299 15.63 -15.52 -3.70
CA ASN A 299 16.67 -16.01 -2.77
C ASN A 299 16.15 -17.15 -1.87
N GLY A 300 14.84 -17.26 -1.70
CA GLY A 300 14.17 -18.29 -0.90
C GLY A 300 13.52 -19.38 -1.75
N SER A 301 12.55 -20.08 -1.17
CA SER A 301 11.77 -21.09 -1.87
C SER A 301 10.74 -20.48 -2.83
N ILE A 302 10.49 -21.18 -3.94
CA ILE A 302 9.32 -20.94 -4.80
C ILE A 302 8.35 -22.10 -4.57
N ALA A 303 7.18 -21.82 -4.00
CA ALA A 303 6.11 -22.79 -3.82
C ALA A 303 5.03 -22.57 -4.89
N ALA A 304 4.90 -23.53 -5.81
CA ALA A 304 3.85 -23.53 -6.84
C ALA A 304 2.82 -24.62 -6.53
N GLY A 305 1.55 -24.24 -6.37
CA GLY A 305 0.45 -25.19 -6.18
C GLY A 305 -0.04 -25.84 -7.48
N GLY A 306 0.38 -25.31 -8.63
CA GLY A 306 0.05 -25.82 -9.98
C GLY A 306 1.30 -26.21 -10.76
N ASN A 307 1.19 -26.18 -12.10
CA ASN A 307 2.27 -26.56 -13.00
C ASN A 307 3.36 -25.48 -13.07
N VAL A 308 4.61 -25.90 -13.12
CA VAL A 308 5.75 -25.05 -13.50
C VAL A 308 6.11 -25.40 -14.95
N SER A 309 5.89 -24.46 -15.87
CA SER A 309 6.14 -24.66 -17.31
C SER A 309 7.33 -23.83 -17.76
N GLY A 310 8.26 -24.46 -18.47
CA GLY A 310 9.47 -23.83 -19.02
C GLY A 310 10.13 -24.75 -20.03
N THR A 311 11.17 -24.27 -20.71
CA THR A 311 11.92 -25.06 -21.69
C THR A 311 12.84 -26.08 -21.02
N GLU A 312 13.44 -25.72 -19.88
CA GLU A 312 14.43 -26.52 -19.16
C GLU A 312 14.28 -26.31 -17.64
N VAL A 313 14.67 -27.30 -16.85
CA VAL A 313 14.67 -27.23 -15.38
C VAL A 313 16.00 -27.79 -14.86
N TYR A 314 16.75 -26.96 -14.15
CA TYR A 314 18.04 -27.32 -13.55
C TYR A 314 17.91 -27.41 -12.02
N ALA A 315 18.45 -28.47 -11.44
CA ALA A 315 18.59 -28.62 -10.00
C ALA A 315 20.04 -28.93 -9.66
N ASN A 316 20.66 -28.13 -8.79
CA ASN A 316 22.03 -28.38 -8.31
C ASN A 316 22.13 -29.62 -7.38
N ASN A 317 20.98 -30.14 -6.95
CA ASN A 317 20.87 -31.30 -6.08
C ASN A 317 19.70 -32.16 -6.58
N TRP A 318 19.02 -32.90 -5.70
CA TRP A 318 17.91 -33.77 -6.06
C TRP A 318 16.72 -33.06 -6.75
N PHE A 319 16.31 -33.58 -7.91
CA PHE A 319 14.92 -33.47 -8.37
C PHE A 319 14.07 -34.50 -7.64
N ARG A 320 13.02 -34.06 -6.94
CA ARG A 320 12.18 -34.96 -6.13
C ARG A 320 10.74 -34.89 -6.59
N SER A 321 10.16 -36.04 -6.91
CA SER A 321 8.69 -36.19 -7.01
C SER A 321 8.11 -36.55 -5.64
N ARG A 322 6.87 -36.14 -5.39
CA ARG A 322 6.07 -36.52 -4.20
C ARG A 322 4.79 -37.20 -4.67
N GLY A 323 4.27 -38.13 -3.87
CA GLY A 323 3.15 -38.99 -4.26
C GLY A 323 3.58 -40.09 -5.24
N ASN A 324 2.65 -40.63 -6.01
CA ASN A 324 2.89 -41.77 -6.93
C ASN A 324 3.43 -41.34 -8.30
N GLY A 325 3.63 -40.03 -8.52
CA GLY A 325 4.16 -39.48 -9.76
C GLY A 325 5.69 -39.55 -9.87
N GLY A 326 6.21 -39.23 -11.05
CA GLY A 326 7.64 -39.23 -11.32
C GLY A 326 7.98 -38.39 -12.53
N TRP A 327 8.95 -38.83 -13.32
CA TRP A 327 9.22 -38.22 -14.62
C TRP A 327 8.27 -38.80 -15.66
N TYR A 328 7.53 -37.93 -16.35
CA TYR A 328 6.61 -38.31 -17.42
C TYR A 328 6.86 -37.43 -18.65
N SER A 329 6.96 -38.08 -19.80
CA SER A 329 7.08 -37.44 -21.09
C SER A 329 5.75 -37.58 -21.84
N GLU A 330 4.93 -36.53 -21.76
CA GLU A 330 3.57 -36.50 -22.27
C GLU A 330 3.46 -36.81 -23.77
N PRO A 331 4.29 -36.22 -24.67
CA PRO A 331 4.19 -36.51 -26.10
C PRO A 331 4.46 -37.98 -26.46
N TYR A 332 5.24 -38.69 -25.64
CA TYR A 332 5.63 -40.08 -25.90
C TYR A 332 4.90 -41.11 -25.01
N GLY A 333 4.06 -40.64 -24.08
CA GLY A 333 3.33 -41.47 -23.13
C GLY A 333 4.23 -42.40 -22.31
N GLY A 334 5.45 -41.93 -21.98
CA GLY A 334 6.50 -42.71 -21.31
C GLY A 334 7.06 -41.99 -20.09
N GLY A 335 7.90 -42.67 -19.31
CA GLY A 335 8.39 -42.09 -18.07
C GLY A 335 8.98 -43.10 -17.09
N PHE A 336 9.33 -42.61 -15.90
CA PHE A 336 9.68 -43.41 -14.73
C PHE A 336 8.84 -42.97 -13.54
N TYR A 337 8.29 -43.94 -12.81
CA TYR A 337 7.47 -43.69 -11.63
C TYR A 337 7.64 -44.80 -10.59
N MET A 338 7.10 -44.59 -9.39
CA MET A 338 7.08 -45.57 -8.31
C MET A 338 5.64 -45.69 -7.77
N SER A 339 5.17 -46.92 -7.59
CA SER A 339 3.88 -47.23 -6.94
C SER A 339 4.05 -47.99 -5.63
N ASP A 340 5.29 -48.31 -5.27
CA ASP A 340 5.69 -48.89 -3.99
C ASP A 340 7.10 -48.37 -3.63
N ALA A 341 7.60 -48.76 -2.46
CA ALA A 341 8.91 -48.35 -1.98
C ALA A 341 10.08 -49.17 -2.57
N THR A 342 9.83 -50.15 -3.45
CA THR A 342 10.83 -51.15 -3.86
C THR A 342 11.29 -50.93 -5.29
N TRP A 343 10.39 -50.58 -6.22
CA TRP A 343 10.68 -50.58 -7.65
C TRP A 343 10.46 -49.23 -8.31
N ILE A 344 11.48 -48.78 -9.05
CA ILE A 344 11.31 -47.81 -10.14
C ILE A 344 10.78 -48.56 -11.36
N ARG A 345 9.70 -48.04 -11.95
CA ARG A 345 9.01 -48.66 -13.07
C ARG A 345 9.06 -47.77 -14.29
N ALA A 346 9.30 -48.35 -15.45
CA ALA A 346 9.04 -47.68 -16.72
C ALA A 346 7.52 -47.53 -16.90
N TYR A 347 7.07 -46.30 -17.13
CA TYR A 347 5.65 -46.01 -17.33
C TYR A 347 5.10 -46.74 -18.56
N ASN A 348 3.90 -47.31 -18.45
CA ASN A 348 3.28 -48.18 -19.46
C ASN A 348 4.15 -49.38 -19.91
N ASN A 349 5.00 -49.90 -19.01
CA ASN A 349 5.92 -51.01 -19.30
C ASN A 349 6.80 -50.76 -20.53
N LYS A 350 7.17 -49.50 -20.79
CA LYS A 350 8.07 -49.18 -21.90
C LYS A 350 9.46 -49.77 -21.68
N ASN A 351 10.11 -50.12 -22.79
CA ASN A 351 11.47 -50.66 -22.79
C ASN A 351 12.50 -49.57 -22.40
N ILE A 352 13.59 -49.98 -21.75
CA ILE A 352 14.75 -49.14 -21.50
C ILE A 352 15.81 -49.48 -22.55
N TYR A 353 16.11 -48.54 -23.45
CA TYR A 353 17.14 -48.67 -24.46
C TYR A 353 18.33 -47.77 -24.12
N THR A 354 19.53 -48.34 -24.10
CA THR A 354 20.77 -47.59 -23.89
C THR A 354 21.89 -48.23 -24.70
N ALA A 355 22.77 -47.41 -25.28
CA ALA A 355 24.02 -47.88 -25.87
C ALA A 355 25.12 -48.11 -24.82
N GLY A 356 24.91 -47.62 -23.59
CA GLY A 356 25.83 -47.78 -22.46
C GLY A 356 25.59 -49.05 -21.66
N GLU A 357 26.21 -49.12 -20.49
CA GLU A 357 26.10 -50.25 -19.59
C GLU A 357 24.95 -50.07 -18.58
N ILE A 358 24.22 -51.16 -18.31
CA ILE A 358 23.29 -51.25 -17.17
C ILE A 358 23.99 -52.04 -16.07
N ARG A 359 24.23 -51.40 -14.92
CA ARG A 359 24.80 -52.04 -13.72
C ARG A 359 23.76 -52.10 -12.61
N GLY A 360 23.62 -53.26 -11.99
CA GLY A 360 22.75 -53.48 -10.84
C GLY A 360 23.27 -54.65 -10.01
N GLY A 361 22.84 -54.73 -8.74
CA GLY A 361 23.24 -55.85 -7.88
C GLY A 361 22.71 -57.20 -8.38
N GLN A 362 21.50 -57.20 -8.94
CA GLN A 362 20.89 -58.33 -9.65
C GLN A 362 20.19 -57.82 -10.91
N ILE A 363 20.25 -58.59 -11.99
CA ILE A 363 19.50 -58.35 -13.22
C ILE A 363 18.67 -59.60 -13.49
N THR A 364 17.36 -59.47 -13.32
CA THR A 364 16.40 -60.57 -13.53
C THR A 364 15.56 -60.27 -14.76
N SER A 365 15.37 -61.27 -15.62
CA SER A 365 14.41 -61.24 -16.72
C SER A 365 13.34 -62.28 -16.44
N ASP A 366 12.06 -61.86 -16.48
CA ASP A 366 10.92 -62.78 -16.38
C ASP A 366 10.67 -63.56 -17.69
N GLY A 367 11.47 -63.28 -18.73
CA GLY A 367 11.48 -63.99 -20.01
C GLY A 367 12.90 -64.30 -20.49
N ASN A 368 13.16 -64.11 -21.78
CA ASN A 368 14.47 -64.37 -22.35
C ASN A 368 15.43 -63.19 -22.15
N ALA A 369 16.72 -63.49 -21.95
CA ALA A 369 17.81 -62.53 -22.09
C ALA A 369 18.49 -62.73 -23.44
N ASN A 370 18.27 -61.82 -24.40
CA ASN A 370 18.89 -61.89 -25.71
C ASN A 370 20.20 -61.08 -25.74
N VAL A 371 21.35 -61.76 -25.88
CA VAL A 371 22.67 -61.14 -25.92
C VAL A 371 23.22 -61.27 -27.34
N ALA A 372 23.20 -60.18 -28.10
CA ALA A 372 23.68 -60.18 -29.49
C ALA A 372 25.21 -60.40 -29.60
N GLY A 373 25.96 -60.04 -28.56
CA GLY A 373 27.40 -60.23 -28.46
C GLY A 373 27.77 -61.41 -27.55
N ARG A 374 28.82 -61.23 -26.76
CA ARG A 374 29.28 -62.22 -25.78
C ARG A 374 28.66 -61.96 -24.41
N ALA A 375 28.17 -63.01 -23.77
CA ALA A 375 27.92 -63.01 -22.32
C ALA A 375 29.22 -63.37 -21.58
N THR A 376 29.70 -62.48 -20.71
CA THR A 376 30.89 -62.72 -19.87
C THR A 376 30.42 -62.90 -18.43
N ILE A 377 30.74 -64.05 -17.83
CA ILE A 377 30.39 -64.38 -16.46
C ILE A 377 31.67 -64.45 -15.63
N GLY A 378 31.73 -63.68 -14.54
CA GLY A 378 32.94 -63.56 -13.72
C GLY A 378 33.28 -64.81 -12.90
N GLU A 379 32.28 -65.61 -12.55
CA GLU A 379 32.44 -66.80 -11.70
C GLU A 379 31.86 -68.05 -12.37
N TYR A 380 30.55 -68.31 -12.24
CA TYR A 380 29.90 -69.51 -12.79
C TYR A 380 28.60 -69.19 -13.52
N LEU A 381 28.35 -69.87 -14.65
CA LEU A 381 27.03 -69.88 -15.30
C LEU A 381 26.14 -70.95 -14.65
N GLN A 382 25.15 -70.54 -13.88
CA GLN A 382 24.19 -71.45 -13.27
C GLN A 382 22.99 -71.71 -14.20
N LEU A 383 22.82 -72.98 -14.60
CA LEU A 383 21.68 -73.44 -15.37
C LEU A 383 20.70 -74.18 -14.46
N ASN A 384 19.57 -73.55 -14.15
CA ASN A 384 18.54 -74.16 -13.31
C ASN A 384 17.65 -75.15 -14.09
N GLY A 385 17.55 -74.99 -15.42
CA GLY A 385 16.84 -75.92 -16.29
C GLY A 385 17.50 -77.30 -16.31
N GLN A 386 16.70 -78.34 -16.13
CA GLN A 386 17.15 -79.73 -16.13
C GLN A 386 16.60 -80.48 -17.36
N ALA A 387 17.40 -81.38 -17.91
CA ALA A 387 17.04 -82.22 -19.05
C ALA A 387 17.48 -83.67 -18.83
N GLY A 388 16.73 -84.61 -19.40
CA GLY A 388 17.08 -86.03 -19.46
C GLY A 388 17.88 -86.34 -20.73
N GLU A 389 18.94 -87.13 -20.60
CA GLU A 389 19.70 -87.62 -21.75
C GLU A 389 18.82 -88.51 -22.65
N GLY A 390 18.95 -88.36 -23.97
CA GLY A 390 18.09 -89.01 -24.96
C GLY A 390 16.71 -88.35 -25.15
N GLY A 391 16.36 -87.36 -24.31
CA GLY A 391 15.12 -86.58 -24.47
C GLY A 391 15.19 -85.61 -25.65
N GLY A 392 14.03 -85.25 -26.21
CA GLY A 392 13.92 -84.25 -27.27
C GLY A 392 14.31 -82.85 -26.81
N CYS A 393 14.89 -82.06 -27.70
CA CYS A 393 15.33 -80.70 -27.42
C CYS A 393 15.27 -79.80 -28.66
N GLY A 394 15.21 -78.48 -28.47
CA GLY A 394 15.27 -77.52 -29.56
C GLY A 394 15.34 -76.07 -29.07
N PRO A 395 16.03 -75.17 -29.80
CA PRO A 395 16.85 -75.45 -30.98
C PRO A 395 18.15 -76.21 -30.66
N ASN A 396 18.82 -76.73 -31.70
CA ASN A 396 20.17 -77.29 -31.56
C ASN A 396 21.14 -76.24 -31.00
N GLY A 397 22.08 -76.68 -30.17
CA GLY A 397 23.06 -75.83 -29.50
C GLY A 397 22.63 -75.30 -28.13
N LEU A 398 21.41 -75.59 -27.69
CA LEU A 398 21.05 -75.35 -26.28
C LEU A 398 21.95 -76.15 -25.34
N MET A 399 22.27 -75.53 -24.21
CA MET A 399 23.03 -76.14 -23.12
C MET A 399 22.10 -76.36 -21.93
N ALA A 400 22.19 -77.55 -21.31
CA ALA A 400 21.43 -77.91 -20.13
C ALA A 400 22.26 -78.78 -19.19
N ARG A 401 21.63 -79.27 -18.13
CA ARG A 401 22.22 -80.26 -17.24
C ARG A 401 21.23 -81.36 -16.89
N THR A 402 21.76 -82.51 -16.53
CA THR A 402 20.99 -83.55 -15.82
C THR A 402 20.67 -83.09 -14.38
N PRO A 403 19.71 -83.75 -13.68
CA PRO A 403 19.46 -83.48 -12.27
C PRO A 403 20.71 -83.59 -11.38
N SER A 404 21.63 -84.50 -11.71
CA SER A 404 22.91 -84.70 -11.03
C SER A 404 24.03 -83.74 -11.46
N GLY A 405 23.77 -82.82 -12.39
CA GLY A 405 24.69 -81.75 -12.77
C GLY A 405 25.59 -82.04 -13.98
N LYS A 406 25.47 -83.20 -14.64
CA LYS A 406 26.21 -83.46 -15.89
C LYS A 406 25.73 -82.53 -17.00
N ALA A 407 26.68 -81.91 -17.71
CA ALA A 407 26.38 -81.04 -18.85
C ALA A 407 25.76 -81.83 -20.02
N LEU A 408 24.75 -81.23 -20.65
CA LEU A 408 24.08 -81.73 -21.84
C LEU A 408 24.11 -80.66 -22.92
N SER A 409 24.23 -81.10 -24.17
CA SER A 409 24.07 -80.25 -25.34
C SER A 409 22.96 -80.82 -26.23
N CYS A 410 22.14 -79.93 -26.80
CA CYS A 410 21.11 -80.31 -27.75
C CYS A 410 21.73 -80.50 -29.14
N THR A 411 21.78 -81.74 -29.61
CA THR A 411 22.36 -82.10 -30.90
C THR A 411 21.39 -82.95 -31.69
N ASP A 412 21.07 -82.50 -32.91
CA ASP A 412 20.09 -83.14 -33.82
C ASP A 412 18.73 -83.38 -33.14
N GLY A 413 18.27 -82.41 -32.34
CA GLY A 413 17.00 -82.46 -31.64
C GLY A 413 16.98 -83.38 -30.42
N VAL A 414 18.13 -83.89 -29.96
CA VAL A 414 18.25 -84.79 -28.81
C VAL A 414 19.29 -84.30 -27.81
N TRP A 415 18.98 -84.35 -26.52
CA TRP A 415 19.93 -84.08 -25.43
C TRP A 415 20.99 -85.16 -25.35
N ARG A 416 22.26 -84.79 -25.54
CA ARG A 416 23.41 -85.69 -25.46
C ARG A 416 24.40 -85.21 -24.40
N SER A 417 25.04 -86.15 -23.71
CA SER A 417 26.17 -85.85 -22.82
C SER A 417 27.45 -85.59 -23.64
N GLY A 418 28.35 -84.76 -23.09
CA GLY A 418 29.68 -84.56 -23.70
C GLY A 418 30.55 -85.81 -23.52
N GLY A 419 31.02 -86.41 -24.62
CA GLY A 419 31.83 -87.63 -24.60
C GLY A 419 33.26 -87.40 -24.11
N GLY A 420 33.79 -88.34 -23.32
CA GLY A 420 35.21 -88.41 -22.92
C GLY A 420 35.75 -89.84 -23.09
N ILE A 421 37.08 -89.99 -23.16
CA ILE A 421 37.77 -91.29 -23.26
C ILE A 421 37.31 -92.16 -22.09
N SER A 422 36.61 -93.25 -22.41
CA SER A 422 35.91 -94.06 -21.41
C SER A 422 36.76 -95.24 -20.94
N ASN A 423 37.71 -95.68 -21.76
CA ASN A 423 38.45 -96.91 -21.53
C ASN A 423 39.85 -96.89 -22.19
N ILE A 424 40.82 -97.53 -21.54
CA ILE A 424 42.21 -97.70 -22.02
C ILE A 424 42.56 -99.19 -21.95
N MET A 425 43.14 -99.75 -23.02
CA MET A 425 43.67 -101.11 -23.02
C MET A 425 45.01 -101.21 -23.72
N GLN A 426 45.84 -102.19 -23.32
CA GLN A 426 47.07 -102.53 -24.04
C GLN A 426 46.90 -103.89 -24.74
N VAL A 427 47.24 -103.94 -26.03
CA VAL A 427 47.26 -105.16 -26.83
C VAL A 427 48.71 -105.52 -27.15
N ASN A 428 49.12 -106.74 -26.83
CA ASN A 428 50.42 -107.27 -27.26
C ASN A 428 50.28 -107.97 -28.61
N GLY A 429 51.24 -107.75 -29.49
CA GLY A 429 51.30 -108.31 -30.83
C GLY A 429 52.36 -109.39 -31.00
N GLY A 430 52.75 -109.61 -32.25
CA GLY A 430 53.78 -110.59 -32.64
C GLY A 430 55.17 -110.27 -32.08
N GLN A 431 56.14 -111.11 -32.40
CA GLN A 431 57.53 -110.91 -31.99
C GLN A 431 58.41 -110.70 -33.21
N ALA A 432 59.32 -109.73 -33.14
CA ALA A 432 60.34 -109.52 -34.16
C ALA A 432 61.68 -110.10 -33.67
N SER A 433 62.36 -110.84 -34.56
CA SER A 433 63.70 -111.40 -34.36
C SER A 433 64.40 -111.39 -35.71
N GLY A 434 65.56 -110.75 -35.81
CA GLY A 434 66.20 -110.54 -37.11
C GLY A 434 65.40 -109.60 -38.01
N PRO A 435 65.63 -109.60 -39.34
CA PRO A 435 65.04 -108.66 -40.29
C PRO A 435 63.57 -108.97 -40.58
N GLN A 436 62.72 -108.92 -39.56
CA GLN A 436 61.29 -109.25 -39.59
C GLN A 436 60.47 -108.13 -38.92
N TRP A 437 59.25 -107.92 -39.41
CA TRP A 437 58.27 -107.01 -38.82
C TRP A 437 57.38 -107.73 -37.81
N ALA A 438 56.98 -107.02 -36.76
CA ALA A 438 55.91 -107.44 -35.85
C ALA A 438 54.93 -106.29 -35.60
N TYR A 439 53.65 -106.65 -35.44
CA TYR A 439 52.56 -105.69 -35.28
C TYR A 439 51.66 -106.01 -34.08
N ALA A 440 51.21 -104.99 -33.34
CA ALA A 440 50.17 -105.04 -32.32
C ALA A 440 48.96 -104.21 -32.75
N GLN A 441 47.84 -104.86 -33.06
CA GLN A 441 46.64 -104.23 -33.64
C GLN A 441 45.61 -103.87 -32.58
N CYS A 442 45.15 -102.61 -32.57
CA CYS A 442 44.01 -102.23 -31.73
C CYS A 442 42.73 -102.90 -32.24
N PRO A 443 41.84 -103.40 -31.35
CA PRO A 443 40.59 -104.04 -31.74
C PRO A 443 39.67 -103.07 -32.50
N ALA A 444 38.71 -103.61 -33.25
CA ALA A 444 37.70 -102.79 -33.90
C ALA A 444 36.92 -101.95 -32.87
N GLY A 445 36.73 -100.66 -33.16
CA GLY A 445 36.08 -99.71 -32.24
C GLY A 445 37.03 -99.05 -31.23
N TRP A 446 38.31 -99.41 -31.21
CA TRP A 446 39.34 -98.76 -30.40
C TRP A 446 40.35 -98.06 -31.31
N PHE A 447 40.89 -96.94 -30.85
CA PHE A 447 41.89 -96.15 -31.58
C PHE A 447 43.25 -96.20 -30.90
N LEU A 448 44.31 -96.41 -31.70
CA LEU A 448 45.69 -96.40 -31.25
C LEU A 448 46.05 -95.03 -30.66
N ALA A 449 46.44 -95.01 -29.39
CA ALA A 449 46.97 -93.82 -28.73
C ALA A 449 48.49 -93.85 -28.58
N GLY A 450 49.10 -95.03 -28.60
CA GLY A 450 50.54 -95.20 -28.52
C GLY A 450 50.92 -96.68 -28.56
N GLY A 451 52.19 -96.97 -28.35
CA GLY A 451 52.68 -98.34 -28.30
C GLY A 451 54.19 -98.40 -28.14
N GLY A 452 54.75 -99.59 -28.23
CA GLY A 452 56.18 -99.81 -28.06
C GLY A 452 56.55 -101.27 -28.22
N TYR A 453 57.65 -101.66 -27.58
CA TYR A 453 58.08 -103.04 -27.51
C TYR A 453 58.57 -103.41 -26.12
N ASN A 454 58.44 -104.69 -25.79
CA ASN A 454 59.08 -105.34 -24.66
C ASN A 454 60.24 -106.20 -25.18
N ILE A 455 61.38 -106.14 -24.49
CA ILE A 455 62.52 -107.03 -24.78
C ILE A 455 62.18 -108.41 -24.19
N ILE A 456 62.18 -109.44 -25.04
CA ILE A 456 61.88 -110.82 -24.63
C ILE A 456 63.17 -111.58 -24.33
N SER A 457 64.19 -111.39 -25.15
CA SER A 457 65.50 -112.00 -24.97
C SER A 457 66.58 -111.16 -25.64
N MET A 458 67.75 -111.05 -25.00
CA MET A 458 68.93 -110.39 -25.56
C MET A 458 70.06 -111.40 -25.78
N GLN A 459 70.74 -111.31 -26.91
CA GLN A 459 71.84 -112.19 -27.27
C GLN A 459 73.16 -111.42 -27.20
N LYS A 460 74.15 -111.95 -26.46
CA LYS A 460 75.42 -111.28 -26.11
C LYS A 460 76.31 -110.94 -27.33
N ALA A 461 76.05 -111.56 -28.47
CA ALA A 461 76.77 -111.34 -29.73
C ALA A 461 75.87 -110.82 -30.87
N SER A 462 74.62 -110.41 -30.59
CA SER A 462 73.78 -109.80 -31.62
C SER A 462 74.16 -108.34 -31.84
N SER A 463 74.05 -107.87 -33.08
CA SER A 463 74.40 -106.50 -33.46
C SER A 463 73.36 -105.43 -33.03
N GLN A 464 72.27 -105.83 -32.35
CA GLN A 464 71.12 -104.96 -32.10
C GLN A 464 70.54 -105.12 -30.68
N GLU A 465 70.48 -104.01 -29.94
CA GLU A 465 69.96 -103.94 -28.56
C GLU A 465 68.51 -103.40 -28.50
N ALA A 466 67.98 -102.91 -29.63
CA ALA A 466 66.61 -102.45 -29.81
C ALA A 466 66.15 -102.73 -31.25
N PRO A 467 64.83 -102.80 -31.53
CA PRO A 467 64.33 -102.85 -32.90
C PRO A 467 64.81 -101.63 -33.68
N GLN A 468 65.26 -101.86 -34.90
CA GLN A 468 65.69 -100.78 -35.79
C GLN A 468 64.57 -99.78 -36.11
N ILE A 469 63.32 -100.24 -36.10
CA ILE A 469 62.14 -99.37 -36.28
C ILE A 469 61.14 -99.65 -35.16
N ASN A 470 60.61 -98.58 -34.57
CA ASN A 470 59.57 -98.61 -33.54
C ASN A 470 58.62 -97.43 -33.76
N ARG A 471 57.45 -97.66 -34.37
CA ARG A 471 56.55 -96.57 -34.81
C ARG A 471 55.09 -97.02 -34.93
N PRO A 472 54.11 -96.09 -34.92
CA PRO A 472 52.74 -96.41 -35.33
C PRO A 472 52.65 -96.73 -36.83
N ASP A 473 51.69 -97.58 -37.18
CA ASP A 473 51.40 -98.02 -38.55
C ASP A 473 49.88 -98.19 -38.74
N GLY A 474 49.14 -97.09 -38.95
CA GLY A 474 47.67 -97.13 -38.95
C GLY A 474 47.11 -97.34 -37.54
N ASN A 475 46.10 -98.18 -37.37
CA ASN A 475 45.50 -98.50 -36.06
C ASN A 475 46.27 -99.60 -35.28
N ARG A 476 47.60 -99.67 -35.47
CA ARG A 476 48.48 -100.66 -34.84
C ARG A 476 49.87 -100.08 -34.59
N TRP A 477 50.58 -100.68 -33.65
CA TRP A 477 51.99 -100.38 -33.43
C TRP A 477 52.87 -101.39 -34.15
N ALA A 478 53.94 -100.93 -34.78
CA ALA A 478 54.83 -101.75 -35.59
C ALA A 478 56.28 -101.64 -35.11
N ILE A 479 56.95 -102.78 -35.03
CA ILE A 479 58.40 -102.84 -34.86
C ILE A 479 59.07 -103.66 -35.95
N TYR A 480 60.29 -103.29 -36.30
CA TYR A 480 61.15 -104.06 -37.20
C TYR A 480 62.43 -104.41 -36.46
N GLY A 481 62.73 -105.70 -36.34
CA GLY A 481 63.89 -106.19 -35.60
C GLY A 481 65.20 -105.66 -36.18
N GLY A 482 65.48 -105.97 -37.45
CA GLY A 482 66.74 -105.66 -38.14
C GLY A 482 67.77 -106.79 -38.01
N GLY A 483 69.00 -106.64 -38.52
CA GLY A 483 70.09 -107.63 -38.37
C GLY A 483 70.40 -108.42 -39.65
N SER A 484 71.31 -109.41 -39.57
CA SER A 484 71.78 -110.20 -40.72
C SER A 484 71.28 -111.65 -40.69
N THR A 485 70.88 -112.19 -41.84
CA THR A 485 70.38 -113.57 -41.95
C THR A 485 71.50 -114.56 -41.63
N GLY A 486 71.43 -115.20 -40.46
CA GLY A 486 72.35 -116.24 -40.00
C GLY A 486 72.99 -116.02 -38.63
N ALA A 487 72.75 -114.88 -37.96
CA ALA A 487 73.21 -114.61 -36.59
C ALA A 487 72.16 -114.98 -35.52
N ILE A 488 72.60 -115.16 -34.27
CA ILE A 488 71.69 -115.34 -33.11
C ILE A 488 71.19 -113.96 -32.68
N GLU A 489 69.93 -113.61 -32.98
CA GLU A 489 69.37 -112.25 -32.81
C GLU A 489 68.52 -112.08 -31.54
N SER A 490 68.45 -110.84 -31.03
CA SER A 490 67.55 -110.44 -29.93
C SER A 490 66.06 -110.50 -30.36
N ARG A 491 65.15 -110.66 -29.40
CA ARG A 491 63.70 -110.79 -29.65
C ARG A 491 62.92 -109.71 -28.92
N TRP A 492 62.00 -109.05 -29.64
CA TRP A 492 61.15 -107.99 -29.11
C TRP A 492 59.68 -108.27 -29.38
N GLN A 493 58.81 -108.08 -28.38
CA GLN A 493 57.36 -108.17 -28.53
C GLN A 493 56.78 -106.78 -28.68
N VAL A 494 56.02 -106.55 -29.74
CA VAL A 494 55.33 -105.26 -29.93
C VAL A 494 54.08 -105.16 -29.06
N PHE A 495 53.76 -103.97 -28.59
CA PHE A 495 52.46 -103.67 -27.96
C PHE A 495 51.88 -102.34 -28.44
N ALA A 496 50.56 -102.21 -28.35
CA ALA A 496 49.78 -101.03 -28.70
C ALA A 496 48.86 -100.66 -27.53
N THR A 497 48.79 -99.37 -27.20
CA THR A 497 47.83 -98.80 -26.25
C THR A 497 46.66 -98.21 -27.04
N CYS A 498 45.45 -98.66 -26.74
CA CYS A 498 44.23 -98.35 -27.46
C CYS A 498 43.21 -97.66 -26.53
N LEU A 499 42.44 -96.73 -27.06
CA LEU A 499 41.42 -95.97 -26.35
C LEU A 499 40.03 -96.18 -26.97
N GLN A 500 38.97 -96.06 -26.16
CA GLN A 500 37.57 -96.14 -26.58
C GLN A 500 36.75 -94.93 -26.13
#